data_AF-A0A1H4IIG0-F1
#
_entry.id   AF-A0A1H4IIG0-F1
#
_cell.length_a   1.000
_cell.length_b   1.000
_cell.length_c   1.000
_cell.angle_alpha   90.00
_cell.angle_beta   90.00
_cell.angle_gamma   90.00
#
_symmetry.space_group_name_H-M   'P 1'
#
loop_
_entity.id
_entity.type
_entity.pdbx_description
1 polymer ?
#
loop_
_entity_poly.entity_id
_entity_poly.type
_entity_poly.pdbx_seq_one_letter_code
_entity_poly.pdbx_strand_id
1 'polypeptide(L)'
;MGRMPSEVMQHELDMMWQSIFTWLSWAIVAVMLAIAFRMCVRQRTPFYLLACLAAGIAAFAEPLYDVAFDLWFYDVHNGEPGAMYSHFTAFGVVQPNWSHSGYIILYASACLYAGRRMYEGSLRRKHLFLIWGAEIITSCVFEVIGTGTNVYTYYGPYELRIWNYPLVIGVLEGTQVVLFTVLAVQLWRRVSTAWGLVGLLAVFPVTMFGANFGLGAPIIIALHLDESEFSSGIVWAATLLTITLCTLAVNGASKFLPRPFATPEPDGAPVAKAVAAA
;
A
#
# COMPACT_ATOMS: atom_id res chain seq x y z
N MET A 1 -1.23 -23.02 14.94
CA MET A 1 -0.96 -23.41 13.55
C MET A 1 -2.17 -22.96 12.77
N GLY A 2 -1.95 -22.06 11.79
CA GLY A 2 -2.99 -21.16 11.24
C GLY A 2 -4.17 -21.89 10.58
N ARG A 3 -5.32 -21.20 10.55
CA ARG A 3 -6.58 -21.62 9.94
C ARG A 3 -6.50 -21.88 8.42
N MET A 4 -5.33 -21.73 7.82
CA MET A 4 -5.20 -21.83 6.39
C MET A 4 -5.36 -23.29 5.92
N PRO A 5 -6.22 -23.54 4.94
CA PRO A 5 -6.45 -24.87 4.40
C PRO A 5 -5.17 -25.50 3.84
N SER A 6 -4.99 -26.81 4.05
CA SER A 6 -3.85 -27.57 3.50
C SER A 6 -3.77 -27.49 1.97
N GLU A 7 -4.92 -27.43 1.30
CA GLU A 7 -5.02 -27.25 -0.15
C GLU A 7 -4.38 -25.93 -0.62
N VAL A 8 -4.49 -24.84 0.14
CA VAL A 8 -3.86 -23.55 -0.17
C VAL A 8 -2.35 -23.63 0.05
N MET A 9 -1.93 -24.28 1.13
CA MET A 9 -0.51 -24.48 1.45
C MET A 9 0.23 -25.31 0.42
N GLN A 10 -0.44 -26.31 -0.15
CA GLN A 10 0.14 -27.27 -1.10
C GLN A 10 -0.04 -26.85 -2.57
N HIS A 11 -0.62 -25.68 -2.82
CA HIS A 11 -0.83 -25.20 -4.18
C HIS A 11 0.50 -24.82 -4.84
N GLU A 12 0.65 -25.23 -6.10
CA GLU A 12 1.88 -25.08 -6.87
C GLU A 12 2.15 -23.62 -7.26
N LEU A 13 3.37 -23.18 -6.99
CA LEU A 13 3.92 -21.92 -7.45
C LEU A 13 4.29 -22.01 -8.93
N ASP A 14 3.81 -21.05 -9.72
CA ASP A 14 4.26 -20.89 -11.10
C ASP A 14 5.62 -20.18 -11.16
N MET A 15 6.67 -20.95 -11.46
CA MET A 15 8.05 -20.46 -11.51
C MET A 15 8.31 -19.42 -12.61
N MET A 16 7.55 -19.48 -13.72
CA MET A 16 7.66 -18.49 -14.78
C MET A 16 7.09 -17.17 -14.30
N TRP A 17 5.89 -17.18 -13.73
CA TRP A 17 5.26 -15.97 -13.21
C TRP A 17 5.99 -15.40 -12.00
N GLN A 18 6.49 -16.22 -11.08
CA GLN A 18 7.41 -15.75 -10.04
C GLN A 18 8.57 -14.96 -10.65
N SER A 19 9.23 -15.51 -11.68
CA SER A 19 10.37 -14.86 -12.33
C SER A 19 9.97 -13.53 -12.99
N ILE A 20 8.80 -13.49 -13.63
CA ILE A 20 8.25 -12.26 -14.21
C ILE A 20 8.00 -11.24 -13.11
N PHE A 21 7.30 -11.62 -12.04
CA PHE A 21 7.03 -10.76 -10.90
C PHE A 21 8.33 -10.20 -10.36
N THR A 22 9.32 -11.04 -10.02
CA THR A 22 10.61 -10.59 -9.51
C THR A 22 11.32 -9.61 -10.43
N TRP A 23 11.59 -10.00 -11.68
CA TRP A 23 12.49 -9.20 -12.51
C TRP A 23 11.80 -7.97 -13.11
N LEU A 24 10.53 -8.10 -13.52
CA LEU A 24 9.79 -7.00 -14.11
C LEU A 24 9.47 -5.93 -13.06
N SER A 25 9.05 -6.31 -11.86
CA SER A 25 8.73 -5.33 -10.81
C SER A 25 9.98 -4.56 -10.38
N TRP A 26 11.12 -5.23 -10.21
CA TRP A 26 12.39 -4.55 -9.89
C TRP A 26 12.88 -3.65 -11.03
N ALA A 27 12.65 -4.03 -12.28
CA ALA A 27 12.92 -3.14 -13.43
C ALA A 27 12.05 -1.87 -13.38
N ILE A 28 10.76 -1.99 -13.06
CA ILE A 28 9.86 -0.85 -12.86
C ILE A 28 10.36 0.02 -11.70
N VAL A 29 10.76 -0.58 -10.58
CA VAL A 29 11.33 0.15 -9.43
C VAL A 29 12.61 0.90 -9.83
N ALA A 30 13.50 0.31 -10.63
CA ALA A 30 14.70 0.98 -11.11
C ALA A 30 14.34 2.25 -11.92
N VAL A 31 13.32 2.17 -12.77
CA VAL A 31 12.80 3.33 -13.51
C VAL A 31 12.20 4.37 -12.56
N MET A 32 11.39 3.95 -11.58
CA MET A 32 10.80 4.84 -10.57
C MET A 32 11.88 5.55 -9.75
N LEU A 33 12.94 4.85 -9.32
CA LEU A 33 14.06 5.43 -8.59
C LEU A 33 14.85 6.41 -9.45
N ALA A 34 15.04 6.14 -10.74
CA ALA A 34 15.66 7.10 -11.67
C ALA A 34 14.81 8.38 -11.82
N ILE A 35 13.48 8.23 -11.92
CA ILE A 35 12.53 9.37 -11.93
C ILE A 35 12.62 10.14 -10.61
N ALA A 36 12.53 9.45 -9.48
CA ALA A 36 12.61 10.04 -8.15
C ALA A 36 13.92 10.79 -7.95
N PHE A 37 15.07 10.20 -8.33
CA PHE A 37 16.37 10.86 -8.28
C PHE A 37 16.41 12.13 -9.13
N ARG A 38 15.92 12.07 -10.37
CA ARG A 38 15.82 13.24 -11.25
C ARG A 38 14.96 14.34 -10.64
N MET A 39 13.84 13.97 -10.00
CA MET A 39 12.98 14.92 -9.29
C MET A 39 13.67 15.50 -8.07
N CYS A 40 14.40 14.68 -7.31
CA CYS A 40 15.17 15.11 -6.15
C CYS A 40 16.21 16.16 -6.53
N VAL A 41 16.96 15.94 -7.61
CA VAL A 41 17.94 16.91 -8.14
C VAL A 41 17.25 18.18 -8.62
N ARG A 42 16.20 18.06 -9.44
CA ARG A 42 15.51 19.22 -10.03
C ARG A 42 14.80 20.10 -9.00
N GLN A 43 14.25 19.48 -7.96
CA GLN A 43 13.46 20.17 -6.94
C GLN A 43 14.23 20.38 -5.63
N ARG A 44 15.51 19.97 -5.61
CA ARG A 44 16.44 20.09 -4.48
C ARG A 44 15.93 19.49 -3.17
N THR A 45 15.21 18.38 -3.24
CA THR A 45 14.63 17.69 -2.07
C THR A 45 14.90 16.19 -2.12
N PRO A 46 15.21 15.50 -1.01
CA PRO A 46 15.32 14.04 -1.00
C PRO A 46 13.95 13.33 -0.89
N PHE A 47 12.84 14.09 -0.81
CA PHE A 47 11.48 13.58 -0.54
C PHE A 47 11.09 12.34 -1.35
N TYR A 48 11.26 12.38 -2.68
CA TYR A 48 10.77 11.29 -3.55
C TYR A 48 11.51 9.97 -3.32
N LEU A 49 12.83 10.01 -3.17
CA LEU A 49 13.62 8.82 -2.87
C LEU A 49 13.31 8.27 -1.48
N LEU A 50 13.14 9.15 -0.48
CA LEU A 50 12.78 8.73 0.87
C LEU A 50 11.36 8.15 0.93
N ALA A 51 10.42 8.64 0.12
CA ALA A 51 9.09 8.05 0.01
C ALA A 51 9.13 6.63 -0.59
N CYS A 52 9.91 6.42 -1.66
CA CYS A 52 10.14 5.07 -2.21
C CYS A 52 10.81 4.16 -1.17
N LEU A 53 11.85 4.64 -0.48
CA LEU A 53 12.56 3.85 0.53
C LEU A 53 11.65 3.49 1.70
N ALA A 54 10.81 4.42 2.17
CA ALA A 54 9.85 4.17 3.23
C ALA A 54 8.86 3.05 2.86
N ALA A 55 8.32 3.09 1.64
CA ALA A 55 7.46 2.03 1.13
C ALA A 55 8.18 0.69 1.03
N GLY A 56 9.38 0.67 0.42
CA GLY A 56 10.16 -0.56 0.27
C GLY A 56 10.55 -1.18 1.61
N ILE A 57 10.95 -0.39 2.61
CA ILE A 57 11.27 -0.90 3.95
C ILE A 57 10.00 -1.41 4.65
N ALA A 58 8.87 -0.75 4.48
CA ALA A 58 7.64 -1.17 5.13
C ALA A 58 7.13 -2.55 4.69
N ALA A 59 7.56 -3.07 3.53
CA ALA A 59 7.27 -4.44 3.11
C ALA A 59 7.79 -5.51 4.10
N PHE A 60 8.74 -5.18 5.00
CA PHE A 60 9.08 -6.07 6.11
C PHE A 60 7.91 -6.34 7.06
N ALA A 61 6.88 -5.49 7.07
CA ALA A 61 5.66 -5.65 7.86
C ALA A 61 4.55 -6.43 7.12
N GLU A 62 4.77 -6.80 5.86
CA GLU A 62 3.83 -7.58 5.05
C GLU A 62 3.30 -8.86 5.74
N PRO A 63 4.09 -9.66 6.48
CA PRO A 63 3.55 -10.84 7.15
C PRO A 63 2.38 -10.58 8.10
N LEU A 64 2.29 -9.37 8.67
CA LEU A 64 1.15 -8.99 9.49
C LEU A 64 -0.10 -8.80 8.62
N TYR A 65 0.08 -8.16 7.47
CA TYR A 65 -0.96 -7.98 6.48
C TYR A 65 -1.46 -9.34 5.98
N ASP A 66 -0.55 -10.25 5.69
CA ASP A 66 -0.89 -11.57 5.14
C ASP A 66 -1.81 -12.35 6.06
N VAL A 67 -1.46 -12.39 7.34
CA VAL A 67 -2.26 -13.07 8.36
C VAL A 67 -3.61 -12.37 8.55
N ALA A 68 -3.63 -11.04 8.55
CA ALA A 68 -4.86 -10.29 8.78
C ALA A 68 -5.86 -10.37 7.62
N PHE A 69 -5.37 -10.55 6.40
CA PHE A 69 -6.16 -10.56 5.17
C PHE A 69 -6.19 -11.93 4.47
N ASP A 70 -5.84 -13.01 5.18
CA ASP A 70 -5.85 -14.36 4.61
C ASP A 70 -5.16 -14.42 3.23
N LEU A 71 -4.00 -13.77 3.11
CA LEU A 71 -3.15 -13.79 1.92
C LEU A 71 -2.09 -14.87 2.08
N TRP A 72 -1.87 -15.64 1.02
CA TRP A 72 -0.86 -16.69 1.01
C TRP A 72 -0.03 -16.64 -0.27
N PHE A 73 1.29 -16.60 -0.10
CA PHE A 73 2.26 -16.77 -1.17
C PHE A 73 2.56 -18.25 -1.36
N TYR A 74 2.41 -18.76 -2.59
CA TYR A 74 2.71 -20.15 -2.88
C TYR A 74 4.21 -20.39 -2.86
N ASP A 75 4.65 -21.49 -2.24
CA ASP A 75 6.06 -21.83 -2.06
C ASP A 75 6.38 -23.27 -2.48
N VAL A 76 5.37 -24.03 -2.91
CA VAL A 76 5.52 -25.42 -3.32
C VAL A 76 5.79 -25.50 -4.82
N HIS A 77 6.79 -26.28 -5.23
CA HIS A 77 7.01 -26.62 -6.63
C HIS A 77 7.38 -28.10 -6.79
N ASN A 78 6.64 -28.83 -7.63
CA ASN A 78 6.72 -30.29 -7.78
C ASN A 78 6.51 -31.04 -6.45
N GLY A 79 5.57 -30.57 -5.63
CA GLY A 79 5.25 -31.15 -4.31
C GLY A 79 6.26 -30.87 -3.20
N GLU A 80 7.32 -30.09 -3.46
CA GLU A 80 8.33 -29.73 -2.46
C GLU A 80 8.26 -28.24 -2.11
N PRO A 81 8.27 -27.85 -0.81
CA PRO A 81 8.31 -26.46 -0.39
C PRO A 81 9.69 -25.82 -0.62
N GLY A 82 9.77 -24.49 -0.54
CA GLY A 82 11.00 -23.70 -0.66
C GLY A 82 11.30 -23.20 -2.07
N ALA A 83 10.31 -23.19 -2.97
CA ALA A 83 10.47 -22.74 -4.35
C ALA A 83 10.43 -21.21 -4.50
N MET A 84 9.86 -20.49 -3.52
CA MET A 84 9.71 -19.03 -3.59
C MET A 84 11.07 -18.34 -3.42
N TYR A 85 11.32 -17.32 -4.24
CA TYR A 85 12.45 -16.39 -4.09
C TYR A 85 12.19 -15.47 -2.89
N SER A 86 12.44 -16.02 -1.70
CA SER A 86 12.13 -15.36 -0.43
C SER A 86 13.32 -14.66 0.19
N HIS A 87 13.04 -13.70 1.06
CA HIS A 87 14.03 -13.00 1.88
C HIS A 87 13.90 -13.36 3.37
N PHE A 88 12.70 -13.71 3.84
CA PHE A 88 12.47 -14.34 5.13
C PHE A 88 11.12 -15.05 5.18
N THR A 89 10.81 -15.67 6.32
CA THR A 89 9.51 -16.28 6.62
C THR A 89 9.08 -15.81 8.01
N ALA A 90 7.81 -15.41 8.15
CA ALA A 90 7.23 -14.99 9.41
C ALA A 90 5.77 -15.45 9.50
N PHE A 91 5.32 -15.83 10.70
CA PHE A 91 3.99 -16.41 10.94
C PHE A 91 3.65 -17.65 10.08
N GLY A 92 4.68 -18.30 9.52
CA GLY A 92 4.54 -19.43 8.60
C GLY A 92 4.34 -19.03 7.14
N VAL A 93 4.23 -17.74 6.82
CA VAL A 93 4.09 -17.24 5.45
C VAL A 93 5.47 -16.88 4.89
N VAL A 94 5.81 -17.44 3.73
CA VAL A 94 7.05 -17.13 3.01
C VAL A 94 6.91 -15.76 2.35
N GLN A 95 7.88 -14.88 2.59
CA GLN A 95 7.83 -13.52 2.06
C GLN A 95 8.62 -13.43 0.76
N PRO A 96 7.98 -13.18 -0.39
CA PRO A 96 8.67 -13.03 -1.65
C PRO A 96 9.52 -11.76 -1.64
N ASN A 97 10.74 -11.81 -2.19
CA ASN A 97 11.59 -10.62 -2.30
C ASN A 97 10.93 -9.50 -3.12
N TRP A 98 10.07 -9.86 -4.07
CA TRP A 98 9.37 -8.90 -4.91
C TRP A 98 8.25 -8.15 -4.18
N SER A 99 7.86 -8.53 -2.96
CA SER A 99 6.93 -7.73 -2.12
C SER A 99 7.45 -6.31 -1.92
N HIS A 100 8.75 -6.14 -1.67
CA HIS A 100 9.42 -4.84 -1.56
C HIS A 100 9.20 -3.96 -2.79
N SER A 101 9.33 -4.56 -3.99
CA SER A 101 9.13 -3.84 -5.23
C SER A 101 7.66 -3.49 -5.47
N GLY A 102 6.74 -4.40 -5.13
CA GLY A 102 5.29 -4.13 -5.15
C GLY A 102 4.92 -2.96 -4.26
N TYR A 103 5.47 -2.90 -3.04
CA TYR A 103 5.25 -1.79 -2.13
C TYR A 103 5.72 -0.44 -2.68
N ILE A 104 6.91 -0.40 -3.30
CA ILE A 104 7.42 0.82 -3.92
C ILE A 104 6.51 1.28 -5.06
N ILE A 105 6.08 0.34 -5.91
CA ILE A 105 5.24 0.62 -7.09
C ILE A 105 3.87 1.12 -6.65
N LEU A 106 3.18 0.38 -5.78
CA LEU A 106 1.81 0.68 -5.38
C LEU A 106 1.74 1.91 -4.47
N TYR A 107 2.62 2.00 -3.47
CA TYR A 107 2.43 2.99 -2.40
C TYR A 107 3.23 4.27 -2.55
N ALA A 108 4.32 4.29 -3.32
CA ALA A 108 5.12 5.51 -3.53
C ALA A 108 4.77 6.26 -4.83
N SER A 109 4.09 5.63 -5.79
CA SER A 109 3.76 6.22 -7.09
C SER A 109 3.05 7.58 -6.98
N ALA A 110 2.03 7.70 -6.12
CA ALA A 110 1.29 8.94 -5.90
C ALA A 110 2.16 10.07 -5.33
N CYS A 111 3.15 9.75 -4.49
CA CYS A 111 4.15 10.73 -4.05
C CYS A 111 4.96 11.29 -5.23
N LEU A 112 5.27 10.47 -6.24
CA LEU A 112 6.02 10.89 -7.42
C LEU A 112 5.15 11.74 -8.37
N TYR A 113 3.97 11.28 -8.77
CA TYR A 113 3.20 11.99 -9.80
C TYR A 113 2.30 13.12 -9.25
N ALA A 114 1.82 13.02 -8.01
CA ALA A 114 0.92 14.01 -7.40
C ALA A 114 1.57 14.81 -6.26
N GLY A 115 2.62 14.28 -5.62
CA GLY A 115 3.22 14.88 -4.41
C GLY A 115 3.63 16.35 -4.60
N ARG A 116 4.27 16.70 -5.74
CA ARG A 116 4.63 18.11 -6.01
C ARG A 116 3.42 19.03 -6.10
N ARG A 117 2.39 18.59 -6.82
CA ARG A 117 1.16 19.36 -7.02
C ARG A 117 0.39 19.53 -5.71
N MET A 118 0.44 18.54 -4.82
CA MET A 118 -0.09 18.66 -3.45
C MET A 118 0.76 19.64 -2.64
N TYR A 119 2.09 19.52 -2.67
CA TYR A 119 3.02 20.40 -1.95
C TYR A 119 2.83 21.88 -2.29
N GLU A 120 2.56 22.18 -3.56
CA GLU A 120 2.28 23.54 -4.05
C GLU A 120 0.85 24.02 -3.76
N GLY A 121 -0.02 23.17 -3.21
CA GLY A 121 -1.42 23.47 -2.93
C GLY A 121 -2.32 23.60 -4.15
N SER A 122 -1.91 23.03 -5.29
CA SER A 122 -2.68 23.07 -6.54
C SER A 122 -3.76 21.99 -6.62
N LEU A 123 -3.63 20.90 -5.84
CA LEU A 123 -4.60 19.82 -5.81
C LEU A 123 -5.77 20.14 -4.87
N ARG A 124 -6.97 19.99 -5.42
CA ARG A 124 -8.25 20.12 -4.69
C ARG A 124 -8.82 18.76 -4.32
N ARG A 125 -9.74 18.72 -3.36
CA ARG A 125 -10.49 17.51 -2.93
C ARG A 125 -10.91 16.59 -4.07
N LYS A 126 -11.52 17.12 -5.15
CA LYS A 126 -11.95 16.30 -6.30
C LYS A 126 -10.81 15.48 -6.92
N HIS A 127 -9.61 16.04 -6.98
CA HIS A 127 -8.46 15.35 -7.56
C HIS A 127 -7.92 14.28 -6.62
N LEU A 128 -8.07 14.44 -5.30
CA LEU A 128 -7.71 13.40 -4.34
C LEU A 128 -8.62 12.18 -4.49
N PHE A 129 -9.92 12.38 -4.72
CA PHE A 129 -10.85 11.29 -5.04
C PHE A 129 -10.56 10.64 -6.40
N LEU A 130 -10.10 11.41 -7.40
CA LEU A 130 -9.65 10.84 -8.67
C LEU A 130 -8.39 9.99 -8.50
N ILE A 131 -7.42 10.47 -7.72
CA ILE A 131 -6.23 9.69 -7.34
C ILE A 131 -6.66 8.41 -6.64
N TRP A 132 -7.50 8.52 -5.61
CA TRP A 132 -8.01 7.37 -4.87
C TRP A 132 -8.64 6.31 -5.78
N GLY A 133 -9.55 6.71 -6.67
CA GLY A 133 -10.17 5.80 -7.63
C GLY A 133 -9.16 5.20 -8.61
N ALA A 134 -8.18 5.96 -9.07
CA ALA A 134 -7.12 5.46 -9.94
C ALA A 134 -6.23 4.44 -9.24
N GLU A 135 -5.89 4.65 -7.97
CA GLU A 135 -5.11 3.69 -7.18
C GLU A 135 -5.90 2.41 -6.92
N ILE A 136 -7.20 2.49 -6.64
CA ILE A 136 -8.07 1.30 -6.50
C ILE A 136 -8.08 0.49 -7.79
N ILE A 137 -8.25 1.15 -8.94
CA ILE A 137 -8.25 0.47 -10.26
C ILE A 137 -6.87 -0.15 -10.53
N THR A 138 -5.80 0.57 -10.23
CA THR A 138 -4.42 0.09 -10.44
C THR A 138 -4.14 -1.15 -9.59
N SER A 139 -4.53 -1.11 -8.31
CA SER A 139 -4.47 -2.25 -7.40
C SER A 139 -5.27 -3.43 -7.95
N CYS A 140 -6.54 -3.24 -8.35
CA CYS A 140 -7.35 -4.30 -8.92
C CYS A 140 -6.71 -4.94 -10.17
N VAL A 141 -6.12 -4.13 -11.07
CA VAL A 141 -5.45 -4.65 -12.27
C VAL A 141 -4.21 -5.46 -11.90
N PHE A 142 -3.37 -4.94 -11.00
CA PHE A 142 -2.15 -5.61 -10.55
C PHE A 142 -2.48 -6.94 -9.88
N GLU A 143 -3.47 -6.93 -9.00
CA GLU A 143 -3.83 -8.06 -8.15
C GLU A 143 -4.62 -9.14 -8.89
N VAL A 144 -5.47 -8.78 -9.86
CA VAL A 144 -6.12 -9.76 -10.74
C VAL A 144 -5.09 -10.53 -11.57
N ILE A 145 -4.00 -9.88 -11.97
CA ILE A 145 -2.88 -10.58 -12.62
C ILE A 145 -2.20 -11.51 -11.62
N GLY A 146 -1.75 -11.01 -10.47
CA GLY A 146 -0.99 -11.83 -9.51
C GLY A 146 -1.76 -13.03 -8.95
N THR A 147 -2.99 -12.81 -8.52
CA THR A 147 -3.89 -13.87 -8.03
C THR A 147 -4.42 -14.78 -9.15
N GLY A 148 -4.27 -14.39 -10.41
CA GLY A 148 -4.61 -15.19 -11.58
C GLY A 148 -3.46 -16.07 -12.10
N THR A 149 -2.24 -15.89 -11.59
CA THR A 149 -1.02 -16.50 -12.13
C THR A 149 -0.37 -17.54 -11.22
N ASN A 150 -1.08 -18.06 -10.23
CA ASN A 150 -0.56 -19.06 -9.27
C ASN A 150 0.75 -18.60 -8.59
N VAL A 151 0.84 -17.33 -8.20
CA VAL A 151 1.95 -16.83 -7.38
C VAL A 151 1.51 -16.64 -5.93
N TYR A 152 0.28 -16.19 -5.71
CA TYR A 152 -0.33 -16.02 -4.39
C TYR A 152 -1.85 -15.95 -4.50
N THR A 153 -2.55 -15.98 -3.37
CA THR A 153 -4.01 -15.87 -3.33
C THR A 153 -4.53 -15.27 -2.03
N TYR A 154 -5.69 -14.64 -2.10
CA TYR A 154 -6.52 -14.35 -0.93
C TYR A 154 -7.50 -15.50 -0.71
N TYR A 155 -7.27 -16.33 0.30
CA TYR A 155 -8.06 -17.54 0.55
C TYR A 155 -9.28 -17.33 1.46
N GLY A 156 -9.34 -16.21 2.20
CA GLY A 156 -10.44 -15.90 3.12
C GLY A 156 -11.81 -15.83 2.41
N PRO A 157 -12.93 -16.00 3.11
CA PRO A 157 -14.27 -16.03 2.50
C PRO A 157 -14.78 -14.61 2.16
N TYR A 158 -14.04 -13.89 1.33
CA TYR A 158 -14.34 -12.53 0.89
C TYR A 158 -15.57 -12.45 -0.03
N GLU A 159 -16.32 -11.37 0.15
CA GLU A 159 -17.38 -10.94 -0.76
C GLU A 159 -16.85 -9.86 -1.73
N LEU A 160 -17.59 -9.62 -2.83
CA LEU A 160 -17.21 -8.62 -3.86
C LEU A 160 -15.83 -8.85 -4.49
N ARG A 161 -15.50 -10.10 -4.81
CA ARG A 161 -14.27 -10.39 -5.57
C ARG A 161 -14.41 -9.93 -7.02
N ILE A 162 -13.35 -9.33 -7.54
CA ILE A 162 -13.11 -9.15 -8.96
C ILE A 162 -12.14 -10.25 -9.36
N TRP A 163 -12.63 -11.25 -10.10
CA TRP A 163 -11.88 -12.49 -10.33
C TRP A 163 -11.52 -13.15 -8.98
N ASN A 164 -10.24 -13.23 -8.63
CA ASN A 164 -9.77 -13.77 -7.36
C ASN A 164 -9.46 -12.66 -6.33
N TYR A 165 -9.52 -11.38 -6.70
CA TYR A 165 -9.10 -10.28 -5.83
C TYR A 165 -10.27 -9.64 -5.08
N PRO A 166 -10.25 -9.56 -3.73
CA PRO A 166 -11.29 -8.88 -2.96
C PRO A 166 -11.27 -7.36 -3.18
N LEU A 167 -12.35 -6.78 -3.70
CA LEU A 167 -12.41 -5.33 -3.99
C LEU A 167 -12.13 -4.46 -2.74
N VAL A 168 -12.54 -4.92 -1.56
CA VAL A 168 -12.32 -4.20 -0.30
C VAL A 168 -10.84 -3.99 0.01
N ILE A 169 -9.98 -4.92 -0.41
CA ILE A 169 -8.54 -4.82 -0.25
C ILE A 169 -7.99 -3.72 -1.17
N GLY A 170 -8.42 -3.66 -2.43
CA GLY A 170 -8.01 -2.57 -3.32
C GLY A 170 -8.47 -1.20 -2.84
N VAL A 171 -9.63 -1.13 -2.18
CA VAL A 171 -10.12 0.09 -1.51
C VAL A 171 -9.22 0.48 -0.32
N LEU A 172 -8.80 -0.48 0.50
CA LEU A 172 -7.88 -0.24 1.62
C LEU A 172 -6.50 0.20 1.15
N GLU A 173 -5.93 -0.47 0.15
CA GLU A 173 -4.64 -0.13 -0.45
C GLU A 173 -4.67 1.28 -1.06
N GLY A 174 -5.66 1.58 -1.91
CA GLY A 174 -5.82 2.92 -2.47
C GLY A 174 -6.00 3.99 -1.39
N THR A 175 -6.69 3.66 -0.29
CA THR A 175 -6.83 4.55 0.87
C THR A 175 -5.48 4.78 1.55
N GLN A 176 -4.68 3.74 1.78
CA GLN A 176 -3.32 3.86 2.30
C GLN A 176 -2.48 4.78 1.43
N VAL A 177 -2.50 4.62 0.10
CA VAL A 177 -1.74 5.48 -0.84
C VAL A 177 -2.09 6.96 -0.62
N VAL A 178 -3.38 7.26 -0.52
CA VAL A 178 -3.88 8.62 -0.31
C VAL A 178 -3.45 9.17 1.05
N LEU A 179 -3.65 8.40 2.13
CA LEU A 179 -3.28 8.81 3.48
C LEU A 179 -1.77 9.04 3.61
N PHE A 180 -0.97 8.11 3.10
CA PHE A 180 0.48 8.23 3.04
C PHE A 180 0.89 9.49 2.28
N THR A 181 0.39 9.68 1.06
CA THR A 181 0.77 10.81 0.22
C THR A 181 0.44 12.16 0.86
N VAL A 182 -0.75 12.30 1.43
CA VAL A 182 -1.17 13.54 2.11
C VAL A 182 -0.30 13.81 3.34
N LEU A 183 -0.08 12.81 4.19
CA LEU A 183 0.72 12.98 5.40
C LEU A 183 2.21 13.20 5.08
N ALA A 184 2.75 12.50 4.09
CA ALA A 184 4.12 12.66 3.60
C ALA A 184 4.37 14.08 3.08
N VAL A 185 3.44 14.61 2.28
CA VAL A 185 3.53 15.99 1.77
C VAL A 185 3.39 17.01 2.90
N GLN A 186 2.52 16.76 3.88
CA GLN A 186 2.42 17.63 5.05
C GLN A 186 3.70 17.64 5.88
N LEU A 187 4.34 16.48 6.07
CA LEU A 187 5.67 16.41 6.68
C LEU A 187 6.66 17.23 5.86
N TRP A 188 6.68 17.07 4.54
CA TRP A 188 7.58 17.81 3.66
C TRP A 188 7.41 19.34 3.73
N ARG A 189 6.19 19.84 3.95
CA ARG A 189 5.96 21.30 4.13
C ARG A 189 6.40 21.84 5.48
N ARG A 190 6.51 20.98 6.50
CA ARG A 190 6.76 21.39 7.88
C ARG A 190 8.21 21.25 8.30
N VAL A 191 8.94 20.30 7.72
CA VAL A 191 10.35 20.10 8.05
C VAL A 191 11.23 21.12 7.36
N SER A 192 12.24 21.61 8.06
CA SER A 192 13.22 22.59 7.57
C SER A 192 14.51 21.96 7.04
N THR A 193 14.72 20.65 7.25
CA THR A 193 15.94 19.93 6.88
C THR A 193 15.63 18.63 6.16
N ALA A 194 16.60 18.15 5.38
CA ALA A 194 16.54 16.84 4.72
C ALA A 194 16.39 15.69 5.73
N TRP A 195 16.99 15.82 6.91
CA TRP A 195 16.87 14.84 8.00
C TRP A 195 15.45 14.73 8.53
N GLY A 196 14.68 15.82 8.57
CA GLY A 196 13.28 15.75 8.96
C GLY A 196 12.44 14.86 8.05
N LEU A 197 12.82 14.73 6.76
CA LEU A 197 12.15 13.84 5.81
C LEU A 197 12.43 12.36 6.05
N VAL A 198 13.43 12.00 6.86
CA VAL A 198 13.63 10.60 7.29
C VAL A 198 12.43 10.12 8.13
N GLY A 199 11.66 11.05 8.72
CA GLY A 199 10.37 10.74 9.35
C GLY A 199 9.37 10.02 8.44
N LEU A 200 9.55 10.04 7.11
CA LEU A 200 8.75 9.25 6.17
C LEU A 200 8.81 7.74 6.47
N LEU A 201 9.93 7.24 7.00
CA LEU A 201 10.08 5.85 7.45
C LEU A 201 9.10 5.48 8.57
N ALA A 202 8.67 6.45 9.38
CA ALA A 202 7.66 6.25 10.41
C ALA A 202 6.24 6.59 9.91
N VAL A 203 6.12 7.59 9.05
CA VAL A 203 4.81 7.97 8.46
C VAL A 203 4.21 6.82 7.67
N PHE A 204 5.01 6.10 6.88
CA PHE A 204 4.50 4.99 6.08
C PHE A 204 3.83 3.90 6.93
N PRO A 205 4.50 3.24 7.91
CA PRO A 205 3.87 2.20 8.71
C PRO A 205 2.66 2.73 9.50
N VAL A 206 2.70 3.97 9.99
CA VAL A 206 1.53 4.58 10.66
C VAL A 206 0.33 4.63 9.72
N THR A 207 0.52 5.03 8.47
CA THR A 207 -0.59 5.06 7.49
C THR A 207 -0.98 3.68 6.99
N MET A 208 -0.04 2.75 6.87
CA MET A 208 -0.29 1.36 6.47
C MET A 208 -1.12 0.63 7.53
N PHE A 209 -0.73 0.69 8.80
CA PHE A 209 -1.50 0.11 9.90
C PHE A 209 -2.82 0.86 10.12
N GLY A 210 -2.80 2.20 10.05
CA GLY A 210 -4.00 3.01 10.21
C GLY A 210 -5.07 2.70 9.15
N ALA A 211 -4.67 2.53 7.89
CA ALA A 211 -5.57 2.18 6.81
C ALA A 211 -6.01 0.70 6.91
N ASN A 212 -5.07 -0.24 6.81
CA ASN A 212 -5.42 -1.65 6.64
C ASN A 212 -5.94 -2.27 7.93
N PHE A 213 -5.30 -2.01 9.07
CA PHE A 213 -5.76 -2.60 10.34
C PHE A 213 -6.81 -1.73 11.01
N GLY A 214 -6.64 -0.40 11.00
CA GLY A 214 -7.59 0.52 11.60
C GLY A 214 -8.93 0.54 10.87
N LEU A 215 -8.93 0.91 9.57
CA LEU A 215 -10.17 0.99 8.77
C LEU A 215 -10.63 -0.39 8.29
N GLY A 216 -9.71 -1.34 8.11
CA GLY A 216 -10.02 -2.72 7.75
C GLY A 216 -10.38 -3.63 8.92
N ALA A 217 -10.32 -3.16 10.17
CA ALA A 217 -10.71 -3.96 11.35
C ALA A 217 -12.06 -4.68 11.18
N PRO A 218 -13.14 -4.06 10.65
CA PRO A 218 -14.40 -4.77 10.46
C PRO A 218 -14.28 -6.02 9.58
N ILE A 219 -13.60 -5.90 8.42
CA ILE A 219 -13.44 -7.04 7.50
C ILE A 219 -12.47 -8.08 8.06
N ILE A 220 -11.37 -7.66 8.70
CA ILE A 220 -10.44 -8.58 9.38
C ILE A 220 -11.21 -9.43 10.41
N ILE A 221 -11.98 -8.79 11.29
CA ILE A 221 -12.76 -9.51 12.31
C ILE A 221 -13.77 -10.48 11.67
N ALA A 222 -14.50 -10.03 10.64
CA ALA A 222 -15.50 -10.85 9.97
C ALA A 222 -14.92 -12.12 9.33
N LEU A 223 -13.74 -12.03 8.72
CA LEU A 223 -13.04 -13.19 8.13
C LEU A 223 -12.54 -14.16 9.20
N HIS A 224 -12.28 -13.64 10.40
CA HIS A 224 -11.72 -14.38 11.51
C HIS A 224 -12.76 -14.87 12.53
N LEU A 225 -14.05 -14.77 12.25
CA LEU A 225 -15.08 -15.39 13.09
C LEU A 225 -14.99 -16.92 13.05
N ASP A 226 -15.37 -17.57 14.15
CA ASP A 226 -15.52 -19.03 14.17
C ASP A 226 -16.71 -19.46 13.30
N GLU A 227 -16.69 -20.71 12.82
CA GLU A 227 -17.72 -21.24 11.89
C GLU A 227 -19.16 -21.08 12.43
N SER A 228 -19.35 -21.17 13.75
CA SER A 228 -20.66 -21.02 14.40
C SER A 228 -21.20 -19.59 14.35
N GLU A 229 -20.32 -18.59 14.23
CA GLU A 229 -20.66 -17.16 14.20
C GLU A 229 -20.56 -16.58 12.78
N PHE A 230 -19.87 -17.29 11.89
CA PHE A 230 -19.66 -16.88 10.52
C PHE A 230 -20.98 -16.84 9.72
N SER A 231 -21.16 -15.77 8.94
CA SER A 231 -22.14 -15.74 7.86
C SER A 231 -21.69 -14.79 6.75
N SER A 232 -22.02 -15.12 5.50
CA SER A 232 -21.78 -14.24 4.34
C SER A 232 -22.38 -12.84 4.54
N GLY A 233 -23.54 -12.74 5.20
CA GLY A 233 -24.16 -11.45 5.53
C GLY A 233 -23.30 -10.55 6.41
N ILE A 234 -22.54 -11.13 7.36
CA ILE A 234 -21.58 -10.38 8.19
C ILE A 234 -20.41 -9.89 7.35
N VAL A 235 -19.87 -10.72 6.45
CA VAL A 235 -18.77 -10.33 5.55
C VAL A 235 -19.20 -9.20 4.61
N TRP A 236 -20.42 -9.26 4.07
CA TRP A 236 -21.00 -8.16 3.29
C TRP A 236 -21.11 -6.86 4.10
N ALA A 237 -21.65 -6.93 5.32
CA ALA A 237 -21.80 -5.76 6.19
C ALA A 237 -20.43 -5.16 6.55
N ALA A 238 -19.46 -6.00 6.91
CA ALA A 238 -18.10 -5.59 7.22
C ALA A 238 -17.39 -4.95 6.01
N THR A 239 -17.57 -5.54 4.83
CA THR A 239 -17.04 -5.01 3.55
C THR A 239 -17.57 -3.60 3.28
N LEU A 240 -18.90 -3.41 3.32
CA LEU A 240 -19.52 -2.11 3.07
C LEU A 240 -19.14 -1.07 4.14
N LEU A 241 -19.02 -1.50 5.40
CA LEU A 241 -18.56 -0.65 6.50
C LEU A 241 -17.12 -0.20 6.27
N THR A 242 -16.20 -1.10 5.94
CA THR A 242 -14.79 -0.78 5.65
C THR A 242 -14.68 0.18 4.46
N ILE A 243 -15.41 -0.03 3.37
CA ILE A 243 -15.43 0.89 2.21
C ILE A 243 -15.95 2.28 2.63
N THR A 244 -16.97 2.33 3.48
CA THR A 244 -17.52 3.58 4.02
C THR A 244 -16.47 4.31 4.87
N LEU A 245 -15.80 3.60 5.77
CA LEU A 245 -14.72 4.15 6.60
C LEU A 245 -13.57 4.70 5.75
N CYS A 246 -13.17 3.98 4.71
CA CYS A 246 -12.17 4.43 3.73
C CYS A 246 -12.59 5.73 3.03
N THR A 247 -13.85 5.80 2.57
CA THR A 247 -14.42 7.00 1.94
C THR A 247 -14.39 8.20 2.89
N LEU A 248 -14.76 7.98 4.16
CA LEU A 248 -14.73 9.01 5.21
C LEU A 248 -13.29 9.45 5.51
N ALA A 249 -12.34 8.52 5.57
CA ALA A 249 -10.93 8.79 5.78
C ALA A 249 -10.33 9.63 4.64
N VAL A 250 -10.61 9.29 3.38
CA VAL A 250 -10.18 10.06 2.19
C VAL A 250 -10.81 11.45 2.18
N ASN A 251 -12.10 11.55 2.54
CA ASN A 251 -12.76 12.83 2.71
C ASN A 251 -12.09 13.67 3.82
N GLY A 252 -11.75 13.06 4.96
CA GLY A 252 -11.02 13.69 6.05
C GLY A 252 -9.64 14.16 5.61
N ALA A 253 -8.85 13.28 4.97
CA ALA A 253 -7.53 13.58 4.43
C ALA A 253 -7.56 14.74 3.42
N SER A 254 -8.66 14.89 2.65
CA SER A 254 -8.83 16.02 1.75
C SER A 254 -8.84 17.39 2.44
N LYS A 255 -9.15 17.43 3.74
CA LYS A 255 -9.09 18.65 4.57
C LYS A 255 -7.68 19.01 5.00
N PHE A 256 -6.76 18.05 4.93
CA PHE A 256 -5.34 18.22 5.19
C PHE A 256 -4.53 18.45 3.91
N LEU A 257 -5.18 18.70 2.77
CA LEU A 257 -4.44 19.12 1.58
C LEU A 257 -3.79 20.49 1.83
N PRO A 258 -2.48 20.63 1.53
CA PRO A 258 -1.81 21.92 1.59
C PRO A 258 -2.54 23.01 0.82
N ARG A 259 -2.52 24.22 1.36
CA ARG A 259 -2.96 25.41 0.62
C ARG A 259 -1.81 26.01 -0.18
N PRO A 260 -2.10 26.81 -1.23
CA PRO A 260 -1.07 27.57 -1.93
C PRO A 260 -0.21 28.39 -0.97
N PHE A 261 1.08 28.57 -1.28
CA PHE A 261 2.03 29.30 -0.41
C PHE A 261 1.61 30.72 -0.01
N ALA A 262 0.77 31.37 -0.82
CA ALA A 262 0.23 32.70 -0.52
C ALA A 262 -0.88 32.70 0.54
N THR A 263 -1.39 31.54 0.94
CA THR A 263 -2.48 31.38 1.89
C THR A 263 -1.96 30.77 3.19
N PRO A 264 -2.21 31.38 4.35
CA PRO A 264 -1.86 30.80 5.65
C PRO A 264 -2.52 29.43 5.87
N GLU A 265 -1.76 28.52 6.48
CA GLU A 265 -2.30 27.24 6.96
C GLU A 265 -3.20 27.46 8.18
N PRO A 266 -4.23 26.60 8.37
CA PRO A 266 -5.20 26.74 9.47
C PRO A 266 -4.58 26.77 10.86
N ASP A 267 -3.46 26.09 11.05
CA ASP A 267 -2.75 25.96 12.32
C ASP A 267 -1.72 27.08 12.55
N GLY A 268 -1.62 28.05 11.64
CA GLY A 268 -0.67 29.14 11.73
C GLY A 268 0.80 28.71 11.62
N ALA A 269 1.07 27.44 11.28
CA ALA A 269 2.43 26.95 11.16
C ALA A 269 3.13 27.67 9.99
N PRO A 270 4.35 28.20 10.18
CA PRO A 270 5.09 28.82 9.11
C PRO A 270 5.38 27.75 8.04
N VAL A 271 5.08 28.06 6.78
CA VAL A 271 5.49 27.20 5.68
C VAL A 271 7.01 27.29 5.58
N ALA A 272 7.71 26.19 5.88
CA ALA A 272 9.16 26.17 5.83
C ALA A 272 9.62 26.54 4.41
N LYS A 273 10.60 27.46 4.28
CA LYS A 273 11.25 27.71 2.99
C LYS A 273 11.78 26.38 2.48
N ALA A 274 11.49 26.07 1.21
CA ALA A 274 11.79 24.78 0.60
C ALA A 274 13.16 24.26 1.05
N VAL A 275 13.17 23.08 1.67
CA VAL A 275 14.39 22.40 2.10
C VAL A 275 15.28 22.28 0.88
N ALA A 276 16.29 23.15 0.78
CA ALA A 276 17.36 22.98 -0.18
C ALA A 276 18.27 21.88 0.37
N ALA A 277 18.51 20.83 -0.43
CA ALA A 277 19.60 19.91 -0.15
C ALA A 277 20.91 20.73 0.03
N ALA A 278 21.47 20.67 1.23
CA ALA A 278 22.83 21.13 1.52
C ALA A 278 23.83 20.12 0.96
#